data_AF-A0A2W3YUV9-F1
#
_entry.id   AF-A0A2W3YUV9-F1
#
_cell.length_a   1.000
_cell.length_b   1.000
_cell.length_c   1.000
_cell.angle_alpha   90.00
_cell.angle_beta   90.00
_cell.angle_gamma   90.00
#
_symmetry.space_group_name_H-M   'P 1'
#
loop_
_entity.id
_entity.type
_entity.pdbx_description
1 polymer ?
#
loop_
_entity_poly.entity_id
_entity_poly.type
_entity_poly.pdbx_seq_one_letter_code
_entity_poly.pdbx_strand_id
1 'polypeptide(L)'
;MTKSEIFTTAWELAKQGASKFGGSSKEYFAEALKIAYKKSNRNTTVVVTLELSNDRISNLAKSIIVSINKDMRVILSKIDEKRMHEIVLRDLTKARKVEKIVNATDDQIVASMANMYIKRSLQK
;
A
#
# COMPACT_ATOMS: atom_id res chain seq x y z
N MET A 1 -6.29 18.91 24.28
CA MET A 1 -6.62 20.20 24.93
C MET A 1 -6.11 20.17 26.36
N THR A 2 -5.73 21.31 26.92
CA THR A 2 -5.43 21.47 28.35
C THR A 2 -6.73 21.48 29.17
N LYS A 3 -6.64 21.25 30.49
CA LYS A 3 -7.82 21.32 31.38
C LYS A 3 -8.53 22.67 31.25
N SER A 4 -7.77 23.77 31.22
CA SER A 4 -8.30 25.13 31.07
C SER A 4 -9.10 25.30 29.78
N GLU A 5 -8.57 24.82 28.64
CA GLU A 5 -9.25 24.87 27.34
C GLU A 5 -10.57 24.10 27.33
N ILE A 6 -10.65 22.96 28.03
CA ILE A 6 -11.89 22.16 28.15
C ILE A 6 -12.96 22.97 28.88
N PHE A 7 -12.60 23.63 29.98
CA PHE A 7 -13.54 24.46 30.76
C PHE A 7 -14.02 25.68 29.95
N THR A 8 -13.13 26.35 29.23
CA THR A 8 -13.51 27.48 28.36
C THR A 8 -14.45 27.02 27.24
N THR A 9 -14.12 25.92 26.57
CA THR A 9 -14.96 25.35 25.49
C THR A 9 -16.33 24.93 26.01
N ALA A 10 -16.39 24.33 27.20
CA ALA A 10 -17.64 23.97 27.85
C ALA A 10 -18.49 25.21 28.18
N TRP A 11 -17.86 26.29 28.66
CA TRP A 11 -18.55 27.52 28.99
C TRP A 11 -19.16 28.20 27.76
N GLU A 12 -18.44 28.20 26.64
CA GLU A 12 -18.94 28.73 25.37
C GLU A 12 -20.11 27.90 24.83
N LEU A 13 -20.01 26.57 24.86
CA LEU A 13 -21.09 25.66 24.47
C LEU A 13 -22.34 25.87 25.35
N ALA A 14 -22.16 26.08 26.65
CA ALA A 14 -23.26 26.31 27.57
C ALA A 14 -23.95 27.66 27.33
N LYS A 15 -23.19 28.71 26.98
CA LYS A 15 -23.74 30.00 26.52
C LYS A 15 -24.52 29.85 25.23
N GLN A 16 -24.01 29.09 24.27
CA GLN A 16 -24.70 28.82 23.01
C GLN A 16 -26.00 28.03 23.23
N GLY A 17 -25.99 27.04 24.13
CA GLY A 17 -27.19 26.30 24.52
C GLY A 17 -28.26 27.20 25.12
N ALA A 18 -27.89 28.01 26.11
CA ALA A 18 -28.80 28.99 26.72
C ALA A 18 -29.35 30.00 25.70
N SER A 19 -28.51 30.47 24.77
CA SER A 19 -28.96 31.40 23.71
C SER A 19 -29.90 30.78 22.69
N LYS A 20 -29.78 29.48 22.42
CA LYS A 20 -30.60 28.78 21.41
C LYS A 20 -31.89 28.21 21.96
N PHE A 21 -31.86 27.70 23.19
CA PHE A 21 -32.95 26.92 23.79
C PHE A 21 -33.59 27.63 24.99
N GLY A 22 -33.07 28.80 25.39
CA GLY A 22 -33.50 29.50 26.61
C GLY A 22 -32.91 28.86 27.88
N GLY A 23 -33.18 29.47 29.03
CA GLY A 23 -32.62 29.06 30.32
C GLY A 23 -31.26 29.71 30.63
N SER A 24 -30.59 29.22 31.68
CA SER A 24 -29.31 29.79 32.14
C SER A 24 -28.11 28.94 31.69
N SER A 25 -26.98 29.58 31.35
CA SER A 25 -25.78 28.83 30.94
C SER A 25 -25.27 27.86 32.02
N LYS A 26 -25.61 28.06 33.29
CA LYS A 26 -25.27 27.14 34.38
C LYS A 26 -25.98 25.79 34.22
N GLU A 27 -27.22 25.78 33.71
CA GLU A 27 -28.01 24.56 33.49
C GLU A 27 -27.38 23.68 32.39
N TYR A 28 -26.82 24.30 31.35
CA TYR A 28 -26.19 23.58 30.24
C TYR A 28 -24.74 23.19 30.50
N PHE A 29 -24.12 23.71 31.56
CA PHE A 29 -22.67 23.60 31.74
C PHE A 29 -22.20 22.16 31.95
N ALA A 30 -22.94 21.36 32.72
CA ALA A 30 -22.58 19.96 32.97
C ALA A 30 -22.56 19.13 31.68
N GLU A 31 -23.55 19.34 30.79
CA GLU A 31 -23.63 18.61 29.52
C GLU A 31 -22.61 19.13 28.50
N ALA A 32 -22.40 20.45 28.47
CA ALA A 32 -21.35 21.07 27.67
C ALA A 32 -19.94 20.58 28.07
N LEU A 33 -19.69 20.35 29.37
CA LEU A 33 -18.43 19.82 29.86
C LEU A 33 -18.18 18.38 29.39
N LYS A 34 -19.22 17.53 29.38
CA LYS A 34 -19.12 16.17 28.81
C LYS A 34 -18.78 16.21 27.32
N ILE A 35 -19.37 17.12 26.56
CA ILE A 35 -19.09 17.31 25.13
C ILE A 35 -17.65 17.78 24.91
N ALA A 36 -17.21 18.79 25.66
CA ALA A 36 -15.85 19.32 25.57
C ALA A 36 -14.80 18.26 25.96
N TYR A 37 -15.06 17.46 26.99
CA TYR A 37 -14.17 16.38 27.42
C TYR A 37 -14.08 15.26 26.38
N LYS A 38 -15.23 14.84 25.80
CA LYS A 38 -15.25 13.90 24.68
C LYS A 38 -14.50 14.43 23.46
N LYS A 39 -14.59 15.73 23.18
CA LYS A 39 -13.85 16.39 22.09
C LYS A 39 -12.34 16.39 22.36
N SER A 40 -11.92 16.64 23.60
CA SER A 40 -10.49 16.59 23.98
C SER A 40 -9.90 15.19 23.95
N ASN A 41 -10.69 14.15 24.24
CA ASN A 41 -10.24 12.75 24.29
C ASN A 41 -10.36 12.00 22.96
N ARG A 42 -10.90 12.64 21.92
CA ARG A 42 -10.96 12.06 20.58
C ARG A 42 -9.76 12.52 19.77
N ASN A 43 -8.82 11.61 19.51
CA ASN A 43 -8.02 11.70 18.30
C ASN A 43 -9.00 11.81 17.11
N THR A 44 -8.89 12.93 16.42
CA THR A 44 -9.82 13.47 15.44
C THR A 44 -10.44 12.41 14.52
N THR A 45 -11.70 12.06 14.76
CA THR A 45 -12.62 11.61 13.71
C THR A 45 -13.73 12.64 13.65
N VAL A 46 -13.63 13.54 12.68
CA VAL A 46 -14.66 14.53 12.40
C VAL A 46 -15.83 13.80 11.76
N VAL A 47 -16.81 13.41 12.57
CA VAL A 47 -18.14 13.06 12.05
C VAL A 47 -18.87 14.38 11.83
N VAL A 48 -18.71 14.94 10.64
CA VAL A 48 -19.54 16.06 10.18
C VAL A 48 -20.94 15.51 9.94
N THR A 49 -21.89 15.82 10.83
CA THR A 49 -23.32 15.67 10.54
C THR A 49 -23.74 16.79 9.60
N LEU A 50 -23.43 16.62 8.31
CA LEU A 50 -24.18 17.23 7.23
C LEU A 50 -25.02 16.10 6.66
N GLU A 51 -26.34 16.16 6.87
CA GLU A 51 -27.32 15.35 6.14
C GLU A 51 -27.37 15.77 4.65
N LEU A 52 -26.22 15.84 4.00
CA LEU A 52 -26.12 15.91 2.55
C LEU A 52 -26.22 14.48 2.03
N SER A 53 -27.45 13.95 2.05
CA SER A 53 -27.91 12.73 1.37
C SER A 53 -26.92 11.57 1.42
N ASN A 54 -27.18 10.57 2.28
CA ASN A 54 -26.44 9.30 2.32
C ASN A 54 -26.10 8.74 0.91
N ASP A 55 -26.93 9.02 -0.09
CA ASP A 55 -26.70 8.65 -1.50
C ASP A 55 -25.48 9.31 -2.15
N ARG A 56 -25.20 10.60 -1.93
CA ARG A 56 -24.04 11.26 -2.54
C ARG A 56 -22.73 10.75 -1.95
N ILE A 57 -22.69 10.55 -0.64
CA ILE A 57 -21.54 9.98 0.05
C ILE A 57 -21.36 8.51 -0.34
N SER A 58 -22.45 7.74 -0.42
CA SER A 58 -22.43 6.35 -0.89
C SER A 58 -21.94 6.22 -2.33
N ASN A 59 -22.42 7.09 -3.24
CA ASN A 59 -22.00 7.08 -4.64
C ASN A 59 -20.56 7.55 -4.81
N LEU A 60 -20.11 8.54 -4.02
CA LEU A 60 -18.71 8.93 -3.97
C LEU A 60 -17.83 7.77 -3.48
N ALA A 61 -18.24 7.09 -2.42
CA ALA A 61 -17.52 5.92 -1.89
C ALA A 61 -17.43 4.79 -2.94
N LYS A 62 -18.53 4.47 -3.64
CA LYS A 62 -18.56 3.49 -4.74
C LYS A 62 -17.60 3.90 -5.87
N SER A 63 -17.61 5.17 -6.29
CA SER A 63 -16.73 5.69 -7.34
C SER A 63 -15.24 5.59 -6.96
N ILE A 64 -14.92 5.93 -5.71
CA ILE A 64 -13.56 5.81 -5.16
C ILE A 64 -13.11 4.35 -5.15
N ILE A 65 -13.95 3.42 -4.68
CA ILE A 65 -13.64 1.98 -4.65
C ILE A 65 -13.38 1.44 -6.06
N VAL A 66 -14.21 1.80 -7.05
CA VAL A 66 -14.03 1.38 -8.44
C VAL A 66 -12.70 1.88 -9.01
N SER A 67 -12.35 3.14 -8.74
CA SER A 67 -11.10 3.75 -9.20
C SER A 67 -9.88 3.06 -8.57
N ILE A 68 -9.90 2.85 -7.25
CA ILE A 68 -8.83 2.15 -6.53
C ILE A 68 -8.64 0.73 -7.07
N ASN A 69 -9.73 -0.01 -7.30
CA ASN A 69 -9.64 -1.38 -7.83
C ASN A 69 -9.06 -1.42 -9.24
N LYS A 70 -9.39 -0.43 -10.09
CA LYS A 70 -8.81 -0.30 -11.43
C LYS A 70 -7.31 -0.04 -11.36
N ASP A 71 -6.89 0.91 -10.52
CA ASP A 71 -5.48 1.26 -10.36
C ASP A 71 -4.69 0.08 -9.76
N MET A 72 -5.26 -0.60 -8.76
CA MET A 72 -4.66 -1.78 -8.15
C MET A 72 -4.47 -2.91 -9.16
N ARG A 73 -5.43 -3.15 -10.07
CA ARG A 73 -5.30 -4.15 -11.14
C ARG A 73 -4.12 -3.86 -12.08
N VAL A 74 -3.92 -2.59 -12.44
CA VAL A 74 -2.80 -2.16 -13.30
C VAL A 74 -1.46 -2.30 -12.56
N ILE A 75 -1.42 -2.02 -11.25
CA ILE A 75 -0.21 -2.19 -10.45
C ILE A 75 0.15 -3.67 -10.36
N LEU A 76 -0.83 -4.55 -10.08
CA LEU A 76 -0.60 -5.99 -9.99
C LEU A 76 -0.09 -6.58 -11.31
N SER A 77 -0.65 -6.19 -12.46
CA SER A 77 -0.19 -6.68 -13.77
C SER A 77 1.27 -6.28 -14.05
N LYS A 78 1.68 -5.06 -13.69
CA LYS A 78 3.06 -4.60 -13.85
C LYS A 78 4.05 -5.36 -12.94
N ILE A 79 3.62 -5.72 -11.73
CA ILE A 79 4.44 -6.52 -10.81
C ILE A 79 4.62 -7.94 -11.39
N ASP A 80 3.56 -8.54 -11.91
CA ASP A 80 3.61 -9.87 -12.52
C ASP A 80 4.51 -9.89 -13.76
N GLU A 81 4.39 -8.90 -14.66
CA GLU A 81 5.28 -8.77 -15.83
C GLU A 81 6.76 -8.65 -15.42
N LYS A 82 7.07 -7.81 -14.42
CA LYS A 82 8.43 -7.66 -13.94
C LYS A 82 8.98 -8.96 -13.35
N ARG A 83 8.17 -9.67 -12.56
CA ARG A 83 8.55 -10.96 -11.96
C ARG A 83 8.77 -12.03 -13.02
N MET A 84 7.92 -12.08 -14.04
CA MET A 84 8.09 -12.97 -15.19
C MET A 84 9.38 -12.64 -15.96
N HIS A 85 9.67 -11.36 -16.19
CA HIS A 85 10.92 -10.94 -16.84
C HIS A 85 12.17 -11.38 -16.06
N GLU A 86 12.17 -11.24 -14.73
CA GLU A 86 13.27 -11.70 -13.88
C GLU A 86 13.47 -13.23 -13.92
N ILE A 87 12.38 -13.99 -13.95
CA ILE A 87 12.44 -15.47 -14.10
C ILE A 87 13.06 -15.83 -15.45
N VAL A 88 12.59 -15.21 -16.54
CA VAL A 88 13.12 -15.46 -17.89
C VAL A 88 14.61 -15.14 -17.97
N LEU A 89 15.05 -14.00 -17.42
CA LEU A 89 16.48 -13.65 -17.40
C LEU A 89 17.32 -14.66 -16.60
N ARG A 90 16.79 -15.15 -15.48
CA ARG A 90 17.46 -16.18 -14.68
C ARG A 90 17.59 -17.50 -15.44
N ASP A 91 16.57 -17.91 -16.18
CA ASP A 91 16.62 -19.16 -16.92
C ASP A 91 17.48 -19.05 -18.18
N LEU A 92 17.47 -17.90 -18.86
CA LEU A 92 18.39 -17.60 -19.97
C LEU A 92 19.87 -17.62 -19.52
N THR A 93 20.17 -17.06 -18.35
CA THR A 93 21.55 -17.08 -17.82
C THR A 93 22.01 -18.48 -17.44
N LYS A 94 21.13 -19.31 -16.87
CA LYS A 94 21.42 -20.73 -16.63
C LYS A 94 21.66 -21.47 -17.96
N ALA A 95 20.79 -21.30 -18.95
CA ALA A 95 20.91 -21.95 -20.26
C ALA A 95 22.24 -21.60 -20.95
N ARG A 96 22.63 -20.33 -20.93
CA ARG A 96 23.91 -19.88 -21.50
C ARG A 96 25.13 -20.47 -20.77
N LYS A 97 25.02 -20.72 -19.46
CA LYS A 97 26.07 -21.40 -18.71
C LYS A 97 26.19 -22.87 -19.13
N VAL A 98 25.07 -23.56 -19.35
CA VAL A 98 25.05 -24.94 -19.85
C VAL A 98 25.65 -25.02 -21.25
N GLU A 99 25.27 -24.13 -22.16
CA GLU A 99 25.81 -24.08 -23.53
C GLU A 99 27.34 -23.92 -23.54
N LYS A 100 27.88 -23.04 -22.71
CA LYS A 100 29.34 -22.90 -22.55
C LYS A 100 30.03 -24.18 -22.09
N ILE A 101 29.39 -24.94 -21.19
CA ILE A 101 29.93 -26.21 -20.68
C ILE A 101 29.90 -27.28 -21.79
N VAL A 102 28.82 -27.36 -22.55
CA VAL A 102 28.68 -28.29 -23.68
C VAL A 102 29.75 -28.01 -24.72
N ASN A 103 29.88 -26.76 -25.17
CA ASN A 103 30.88 -26.40 -26.18
C ASN A 103 32.32 -26.69 -25.70
N ALA A 104 32.64 -26.40 -24.44
CA ALA A 104 33.94 -26.73 -23.87
C ALA A 104 34.21 -28.25 -23.81
N THR A 105 33.16 -29.05 -23.63
CA THR A 105 33.24 -30.52 -23.64
C THR A 105 33.47 -31.03 -25.05
N ASP A 106 32.76 -30.48 -26.04
CA ASP A 106 32.94 -30.82 -27.45
C ASP A 106 34.36 -30.51 -27.92
N ASP A 107 34.90 -29.34 -27.57
CA ASP A 107 36.29 -28.97 -27.87
C ASP A 107 37.30 -29.96 -27.26
N GLN A 108 37.07 -30.41 -26.03
CA GLN A 108 37.93 -31.42 -25.38
C GLN A 108 37.86 -32.78 -26.09
N ILE A 109 36.67 -33.20 -26.53
CA ILE A 109 36.48 -34.45 -27.28
C ILE A 109 37.23 -34.38 -28.61
N VAL A 110 37.07 -33.28 -29.35
CA VAL A 110 37.76 -33.07 -30.64
C VAL A 110 39.29 -33.08 -30.45
N ALA A 111 39.80 -32.39 -29.42
CA ALA A 111 41.24 -32.39 -29.11
C ALA A 111 41.76 -33.79 -28.73
N SER A 112 40.99 -34.57 -27.96
CA SER A 112 41.34 -35.95 -27.61
C SER A 112 41.40 -36.85 -28.84
N MET A 113 40.42 -36.74 -29.74
CA MET A 113 40.41 -37.47 -31.01
C MET A 113 41.59 -37.09 -31.91
N ALA A 114 41.91 -35.81 -32.05
CA ALA A 114 43.06 -35.34 -32.82
C ALA A 114 44.38 -35.95 -32.29
N ASN A 115 44.58 -35.94 -30.97
CA ASN A 115 45.74 -36.54 -30.33
C ASN A 115 45.83 -38.06 -30.56
N MET A 116 44.69 -38.77 -30.56
CA MET A 116 44.65 -40.19 -30.87
C MET A 116 45.08 -40.47 -32.32
N TYR A 117 44.61 -39.68 -33.29
CA TYR A 117 45.02 -39.82 -34.69
C TYR A 117 46.52 -39.56 -34.89
N ILE A 118 47.06 -38.51 -34.25
CA ILE A 118 48.49 -38.17 -34.31
C ILE A 118 49.34 -39.30 -33.71
N LYS A 119 48.96 -39.84 -32.54
CA LYS A 119 49.67 -40.98 -31.94
C LYS A 119 49.69 -42.20 -32.85
N ARG A 120 48.58 -42.46 -33.55
CA ARG A 120 48.45 -43.60 -34.46
C ARG A 120 49.28 -43.42 -35.75
N SER A 121 49.46 -42.19 -36.23
CA SER A 121 50.33 -41.92 -37.39
C SER A 121 51.82 -42.01 -37.08
N LEU A 122 52.22 -41.81 -35.81
CA LEU A 122 53.62 -41.91 -35.36
C LEU A 122 54.07 -43.35 -35.06
N GLN A 123 53.14 -44.31 -35.04
CA GLN A 123 53.41 -45.74 -34.79
C GLN A 123 53.46 -46.58 -36.08
N LYS A 124 53.34 -45.95 -37.26
CA LYS A 124 53.53 -46.57 -38.58
C LYS A 124 54.88 -46.14 -39.14
#